data_AF-A0A7Y3SZZ7-F1
#
_entry.id   AF-A0A7Y3SZZ7-F1
#
_cell.length_a   1.000
_cell.length_b   1.000
_cell.length_c   1.000
_cell.angle_alpha   90.00
_cell.angle_beta   90.00
_cell.angle_gamma   90.00
#
_symmetry.space_group_name_H-M   'P 1'
#
loop_
_entity.id
_entity.type
_entity.pdbx_description
1 polymer ?
#
loop_
_entity_poly.entity_id
_entity_poly.type
_entity_poly.pdbx_seq_one_letter_code
_entity_poly.pdbx_strand_id
1 'polypeptide(L)'
;MYQKLKPYLNKRGLTLADDKTKVTHISEGFDFLGFNLRQYKTNNGMHLLIKPSNASVKKAMETIKNVFIQLRGRPVGDLIKKLNPIIRGIGNYWSSQVAKKIFRKLDSYIWIKIRKHLKGLHNNKPFKWIFKKYFKPDYTGVSKDKWILTDPHDKKTQLFKMSWIPIVRHAVVKYRNNPDDGSLIEYFEKRDKKDFINDNISSRRMTKQKSKTNRTKSMLELYVVKATRTVPRRERGSNSSDLADKHTSTVLRGERSRKAPYLLD
;
A
#
# COMPACT_ATOMS: atom_id res chain seq x y z
N MET A 1 31.14 -11.94 -3.78
CA MET A 1 30.15 -11.20 -2.96
C MET A 1 29.83 -11.92 -1.65
N TYR A 2 29.28 -13.13 -1.68
CA TYR A 2 28.87 -13.86 -0.45
C TYR A 2 30.00 -14.16 0.53
N GLN A 3 31.21 -14.45 0.05
CA GLN A 3 32.39 -14.67 0.90
C GLN A 3 32.69 -13.46 1.81
N LYS A 4 32.44 -12.22 1.36
CA LYS A 4 32.61 -11.01 2.18
C LYS A 4 31.48 -10.81 3.20
N LEU A 5 30.29 -11.31 2.90
CA LEU A 5 29.10 -11.16 3.76
C LEU A 5 29.03 -12.24 4.86
N LYS A 6 29.51 -13.46 4.58
CA LYS A 6 29.48 -14.59 5.53
C LYS A 6 30.09 -14.27 6.91
N PRO A 7 31.30 -13.68 7.03
CA PRO A 7 31.86 -13.33 8.34
C PRO A 7 31.00 -12.31 9.12
N TYR A 8 30.38 -11.36 8.42
CA TYR A 8 29.52 -10.34 9.03
C TYR A 8 28.24 -10.93 9.62
N LEU A 9 27.64 -11.90 8.91
CA LEU A 9 26.42 -12.60 9.35
C LEU A 9 26.72 -13.59 10.48
N ASN A 10 27.83 -14.33 10.38
CA ASN A 10 28.24 -15.31 11.38
C ASN A 10 28.46 -14.66 12.76
N LYS A 11 29.03 -13.44 12.81
CA LYS A 11 29.16 -12.65 14.05
C LYS A 11 27.82 -12.36 14.74
N ARG A 12 26.69 -12.48 14.04
CA ARG A 12 25.32 -12.26 14.53
C ARG A 12 24.52 -13.56 14.63
N GLY A 13 25.16 -14.73 14.45
CA GLY A 13 24.49 -16.02 14.47
C GLY A 13 23.56 -16.27 13.27
N LEU A 14 23.79 -15.59 12.14
CA LEU A 14 22.98 -15.75 10.93
C LEU A 14 23.79 -16.44 9.82
N THR A 15 23.13 -17.30 9.06
CA THR A 15 23.68 -17.96 7.87
C THR A 15 22.79 -17.72 6.66
N LEU A 16 23.37 -17.73 5.46
CA LEU A 16 22.62 -17.66 4.22
C LEU A 16 22.04 -19.04 3.92
N ALA A 17 20.78 -19.09 3.51
CA ALA A 17 20.15 -20.32 3.05
C ALA A 17 20.53 -20.54 1.58
N ASP A 18 21.28 -21.61 1.30
CA ASP A 18 21.84 -21.88 -0.04
C ASP A 18 20.73 -22.12 -1.09
N ASP A 19 19.58 -22.66 -0.68
CA ASP A 19 18.40 -22.88 -1.52
C ASP A 19 17.73 -21.57 -1.99
N LYS A 20 17.83 -20.49 -1.20
CA LYS A 20 17.20 -19.19 -1.47
C LYS A 20 18.16 -18.18 -2.08
N THR A 21 19.46 -18.46 -2.03
CA THR A 21 20.51 -17.53 -2.43
C THR A 21 21.00 -17.87 -3.83
N LYS A 22 20.77 -16.97 -4.80
CA LYS A 22 21.25 -17.17 -6.18
C LYS A 22 21.75 -15.88 -6.80
N VAL A 23 22.75 -16.00 -7.67
CA VAL A 23 23.19 -14.92 -8.56
C VAL A 23 22.61 -15.21 -9.93
N THR A 24 21.81 -14.30 -10.47
CA THR A 24 21.15 -14.45 -11.78
C THR A 24 21.53 -13.27 -12.65
N HIS A 25 21.63 -13.50 -13.96
CA HIS A 25 21.83 -12.40 -14.89
C HIS A 25 20.56 -11.53 -14.99
N ILE A 26 20.71 -10.21 -15.23
CA ILE A 26 19.57 -9.28 -15.24
C ILE A 26 18.54 -9.57 -16.34
N SER A 27 18.97 -10.25 -17.42
CA SER A 27 18.09 -10.70 -18.51
C SER A 27 17.22 -11.89 -18.12
N GLU A 28 17.63 -12.71 -17.15
CA GLU A 28 16.82 -13.78 -16.55
C GLU A 28 15.88 -13.18 -15.50
N GLY A 29 16.43 -12.28 -14.69
CA GLY A 29 15.73 -11.56 -13.65
C GLY A 29 15.51 -12.39 -12.38
N PHE A 30 14.94 -11.76 -11.36
CA PHE A 30 14.62 -12.40 -10.08
C PHE A 30 13.38 -11.78 -9.44
N ASP A 31 12.78 -12.52 -8.51
CA ASP A 31 11.63 -12.07 -7.76
C ASP A 31 12.04 -11.47 -6.42
N PHE A 32 11.54 -10.28 -6.10
CA PHE A 32 11.77 -9.58 -4.84
C PHE A 32 10.51 -8.82 -4.42
N LEU A 33 10.09 -9.01 -3.16
CA LEU A 33 8.88 -8.39 -2.59
C LEU A 33 7.63 -8.53 -3.48
N GLY A 34 7.48 -9.67 -4.16
CA GLY A 34 6.35 -9.93 -5.04
C GLY A 34 6.44 -9.27 -6.41
N PHE A 35 7.55 -8.65 -6.77
CA PHE A 35 7.85 -8.12 -8.09
C PHE A 35 8.94 -8.94 -8.78
N ASN A 36 8.83 -9.09 -10.10
CA ASN A 36 9.88 -9.61 -10.95
C ASN A 36 10.67 -8.44 -11.54
N LEU A 37 11.99 -8.43 -11.31
CA LEU A 37 12.92 -7.47 -11.88
C LEU A 37 13.66 -8.16 -13.01
N ARG A 38 13.46 -7.69 -14.25
CA ARG A 38 14.07 -8.28 -15.44
C ARG A 38 14.33 -7.23 -16.51
N GLN A 39 15.46 -7.36 -17.21
CA GLN A 39 15.77 -6.56 -18.38
C GLN A 39 15.12 -7.15 -19.62
N TYR A 40 14.47 -6.30 -20.40
CA TYR A 40 13.78 -6.67 -21.63
C TYR A 40 14.32 -5.86 -22.80
N LYS A 41 14.43 -6.51 -23.97
CA LYS A 41 14.62 -5.81 -25.23
C LYS A 41 13.31 -5.12 -25.61
N THR A 42 13.39 -3.83 -25.89
CA THR A 42 12.30 -3.01 -26.39
C THR A 42 12.75 -2.33 -27.68
N ASN A 43 11.84 -1.64 -28.36
CA ASN A 43 12.14 -0.87 -29.57
C ASN A 43 13.24 0.18 -29.33
N ASN A 44 13.39 0.67 -28.10
CA ASN A 44 14.35 1.72 -27.73
C ASN A 44 15.59 1.16 -27.03
N GLY A 45 15.87 -0.14 -27.18
CA GLY A 45 16.99 -0.82 -26.54
C GLY A 45 16.60 -1.64 -25.31
N MET A 46 17.56 -1.84 -24.41
CA MET A 46 17.40 -2.72 -23.24
C MET A 46 16.90 -1.95 -22.02
N HIS A 47 15.72 -2.29 -21.49
CA HIS A 47 15.15 -1.63 -20.31
C HIS A 47 14.88 -2.60 -19.17
N LEU A 48 15.22 -2.19 -17.95
CA LEU A 48 14.80 -2.87 -16.74
C LEU A 48 13.33 -2.56 -16.46
N LEU A 49 12.48 -3.60 -16.47
CA LEU A 49 11.07 -3.45 -16.11
C LEU A 49 10.80 -4.25 -14.84
N ILE A 50 10.21 -3.57 -13.86
CA ILE A 50 9.71 -4.16 -12.63
C ILE A 50 8.22 -4.42 -12.82
N LYS A 51 7.81 -5.68 -12.73
CA LYS A 51 6.42 -6.12 -12.93
C LYS A 51 5.96 -6.94 -11.73
N PRO A 52 4.67 -7.02 -11.41
CA PRO A 52 4.18 -8.01 -10.45
C PRO A 52 4.64 -9.42 -10.85
N SER A 53 5.26 -10.14 -9.92
CA SER A 53 5.73 -11.52 -10.15
C SER A 53 4.57 -12.46 -10.43
N ASN A 54 4.83 -13.55 -11.16
CA ASN A 54 3.80 -14.55 -11.46
C ASN A 54 3.20 -15.14 -10.18
N ALA A 55 4.04 -15.36 -9.16
CA ALA A 55 3.60 -15.85 -7.85
C ALA A 55 2.65 -14.85 -7.15
N SER A 56 3.00 -13.55 -7.16
CA SER A 56 2.14 -12.51 -6.57
C SER A 56 0.81 -12.37 -7.31
N VAL A 57 0.82 -12.46 -8.65
CA VAL A 57 -0.40 -12.43 -9.47
C VAL A 57 -1.27 -13.66 -9.19
N LYS A 58 -0.68 -14.85 -9.08
CA LYS A 58 -1.41 -16.09 -8.74
C LYS A 58 -2.06 -15.97 -7.36
N LYS A 59 -1.32 -15.50 -6.36
CA LYS A 59 -1.85 -15.25 -5.01
C LYS A 59 -3.01 -14.27 -5.02
N ALA A 60 -2.91 -13.17 -5.77
CA ALA A 60 -4.02 -12.21 -5.92
C ALA A 60 -5.27 -12.85 -6.56
N MET A 61 -5.10 -13.64 -7.62
CA MET A 61 -6.20 -14.37 -8.26
C MET A 61 -6.86 -15.37 -7.30
N GLU A 62 -6.07 -16.06 -6.48
CA GLU A 62 -6.55 -16.99 -5.48
C GLU A 62 -7.33 -16.29 -4.37
N THR A 63 -6.82 -15.18 -3.82
CA THR A 63 -7.55 -14.36 -2.85
C THR A 63 -8.91 -13.94 -3.40
N ILE A 64 -8.94 -13.44 -4.64
CA ILE A 64 -10.20 -13.06 -5.31
C ILE A 64 -11.11 -14.27 -5.48
N LYS A 65 -10.59 -15.40 -5.97
CA LYS A 65 -11.34 -16.66 -6.13
C LYS A 65 -12.00 -17.08 -4.82
N ASN A 66 -11.27 -17.02 -3.71
CA ASN A 66 -11.75 -17.44 -2.40
C ASN A 66 -12.91 -16.57 -1.92
N VAL A 67 -12.90 -15.25 -2.19
CA VAL A 67 -14.04 -14.37 -1.91
C VAL A 67 -15.30 -14.82 -2.67
N PHE A 68 -15.18 -15.18 -3.95
CA PHE A 68 -16.32 -15.69 -4.72
C PHE A 68 -16.84 -17.04 -4.21
N ILE A 69 -15.95 -17.90 -3.69
CA ILE A 69 -16.34 -19.18 -3.10
C ILE A 69 -17.10 -18.95 -1.79
N GLN A 70 -16.53 -18.13 -0.90
CA GLN A 70 -17.12 -17.79 0.39
C GLN A 70 -18.49 -17.11 0.27
N LEU A 71 -18.65 -16.25 -0.74
CA LEU A 71 -19.89 -15.49 -0.96
C LEU A 71 -20.79 -16.12 -2.02
N ARG A 72 -20.61 -17.40 -2.34
CA ARG A 72 -21.46 -18.11 -3.30
C ARG A 72 -22.93 -18.03 -2.86
N GLY A 73 -23.82 -17.66 -3.77
CA GLY A 73 -25.26 -17.50 -3.47
C GLY A 73 -25.63 -16.23 -2.70
N ARG A 74 -24.66 -15.45 -2.22
CA ARG A 74 -24.91 -14.19 -1.50
C ARG A 74 -25.30 -13.04 -2.45
N PRO A 75 -26.01 -12.01 -1.93
CA PRO A 75 -26.33 -10.79 -2.67
C PRO A 75 -25.09 -10.11 -3.27
N VAL A 76 -25.30 -9.42 -4.39
CA VAL A 76 -24.23 -8.76 -5.13
C VAL A 76 -23.60 -7.61 -4.33
N GLY A 77 -24.39 -6.90 -3.51
CA GLY A 77 -23.87 -5.85 -2.63
C GLY A 77 -22.77 -6.34 -1.70
N ASP A 78 -22.96 -7.48 -1.05
CA ASP A 78 -21.99 -8.07 -0.13
C ASP A 78 -20.69 -8.47 -0.84
N LEU A 79 -20.83 -9.04 -2.05
CA LEU A 79 -19.70 -9.37 -2.91
C LEU A 79 -18.88 -8.11 -3.26
N ILE A 80 -19.54 -7.03 -3.67
CA ILE A 80 -18.89 -5.76 -4.01
C ILE A 80 -18.18 -5.18 -2.78
N LYS A 81 -18.86 -5.14 -1.63
CA LYS A 81 -18.33 -4.60 -0.37
C LYS A 81 -17.07 -5.35 0.07
N LYS A 82 -17.02 -6.68 -0.10
CA LYS A 82 -15.84 -7.49 0.25
C LYS A 82 -14.71 -7.38 -0.79
N LEU A 83 -15.03 -7.38 -2.08
CA LEU A 83 -14.02 -7.35 -3.16
C LEU A 83 -13.32 -5.99 -3.27
N ASN A 84 -14.05 -4.89 -3.14
CA ASN A 84 -13.54 -3.55 -3.36
C ASN A 84 -12.27 -3.20 -2.55
N PRO A 85 -12.21 -3.39 -1.21
CA PRO A 85 -10.99 -3.11 -0.44
C PRO A 85 -9.82 -4.01 -0.86
N ILE A 86 -10.06 -5.28 -1.20
CA ILE A 86 -9.02 -6.22 -1.64
C ILE A 86 -8.42 -5.78 -2.98
N ILE A 87 -9.27 -5.47 -3.97
CA ILE A 87 -8.84 -5.00 -5.30
C ILE A 87 -8.06 -3.69 -5.16
N ARG A 88 -8.53 -2.76 -4.33
CA ARG A 88 -7.82 -1.49 -4.08
C ARG A 88 -6.47 -1.70 -3.41
N GLY A 89 -6.39 -2.53 -2.38
CA GLY A 89 -5.14 -2.82 -1.68
C GLY A 89 -4.09 -3.42 -2.60
N ILE A 90 -4.45 -4.48 -3.35
CA ILE A 90 -3.55 -5.13 -4.30
C ILE A 90 -3.12 -4.16 -5.40
N GLY A 91 -4.08 -3.43 -5.97
CA GLY A 91 -3.81 -2.49 -7.05
C GLY A 91 -2.92 -1.33 -6.60
N ASN A 92 -3.14 -0.77 -5.41
CA ASN A 92 -2.30 0.28 -4.85
C ASN A 92 -0.87 -0.22 -4.56
N TYR A 93 -0.72 -1.43 -4.04
CA TYR A 93 0.61 -2.03 -3.81
C TYR A 93 1.43 -2.14 -5.11
N TRP A 94 0.81 -2.55 -6.21
CA TRP A 94 1.49 -2.66 -7.50
C TRP A 94 1.53 -1.34 -8.30
N SER A 95 0.86 -0.28 -7.84
CA SER A 95 0.68 0.97 -8.60
C SER A 95 1.98 1.74 -8.86
N SER A 96 3.04 1.46 -8.10
CA SER A 96 4.36 2.06 -8.28
C SER A 96 5.14 1.50 -9.48
N GLN A 97 4.76 0.31 -9.98
CA GLN A 97 5.52 -0.45 -10.98
C GLN A 97 4.75 -0.68 -12.27
N VAL A 98 5.32 -1.45 -13.21
CA VAL A 98 4.72 -1.72 -14.53
C VAL A 98 3.60 -2.77 -14.40
N ALA A 99 2.44 -2.35 -13.89
CA ALA A 99 1.33 -3.25 -13.53
C ALA A 99 0.08 -3.14 -14.42
N LYS A 100 -0.01 -2.16 -15.34
CA LYS A 100 -1.26 -1.86 -16.06
C LYS A 100 -1.81 -3.05 -16.87
N LYS A 101 -0.94 -3.83 -17.52
CA LYS A 101 -1.35 -5.05 -18.25
C LYS A 101 -1.91 -6.11 -17.30
N ILE A 102 -1.31 -6.25 -16.10
CA ILE A 102 -1.77 -7.16 -15.06
C ILE A 102 -3.12 -6.71 -14.48
N PHE A 103 -3.34 -5.41 -14.28
CA PHE A 103 -4.63 -4.88 -13.84
C PHE A 103 -5.75 -5.27 -14.80
N ARG A 104 -5.54 -5.10 -16.11
CA ARG A 104 -6.51 -5.54 -17.13
C ARG A 104 -6.75 -7.05 -17.09
N LYS A 105 -5.69 -7.85 -16.91
CA LYS A 105 -5.80 -9.32 -16.77
C LYS A 105 -6.65 -9.71 -15.56
N LEU A 106 -6.45 -9.04 -14.42
CA LEU A 106 -7.25 -9.28 -13.21
C LEU A 106 -8.69 -8.83 -13.36
N ASP A 107 -8.94 -7.66 -13.96
CA ASP A 107 -10.30 -7.18 -14.23
C ASP A 107 -11.06 -8.19 -15.13
N SER A 108 -10.41 -8.74 -16.16
CA SER A 108 -10.99 -9.79 -17.00
C SER A 108 -11.24 -11.10 -16.22
N TYR A 109 -10.34 -11.47 -15.31
CA TYR A 109 -10.53 -12.64 -14.44
C TYR A 109 -11.73 -12.46 -13.50
N ILE A 110 -11.82 -11.31 -12.85
CA ILE A 110 -12.93 -10.93 -11.97
C ILE A 110 -14.23 -10.94 -12.77
N TRP A 111 -14.24 -10.39 -13.99
CA TRP A 111 -15.40 -10.41 -14.87
C TRP A 111 -15.96 -11.82 -15.13
N ILE A 112 -15.08 -12.78 -15.43
CA ILE A 112 -15.48 -14.19 -15.62
C ILE A 112 -16.13 -14.74 -14.34
N LYS A 113 -15.57 -14.42 -13.16
CA LYS A 113 -16.13 -14.85 -11.87
C LYS A 113 -17.49 -14.21 -11.58
N ILE A 114 -17.65 -12.93 -11.88
CA ILE A 114 -18.94 -12.21 -11.77
C ILE A 114 -20.00 -12.89 -12.61
N ARG A 115 -19.70 -13.19 -13.89
CA ARG A 115 -20.66 -13.86 -14.77
C ARG A 115 -21.13 -15.20 -14.21
N LYS A 116 -20.20 -16.00 -13.67
CA LYS A 116 -20.53 -17.28 -13.01
C LYS A 116 -21.38 -17.08 -11.76
N HIS A 117 -21.02 -16.12 -10.91
CA HIS A 117 -21.79 -15.79 -9.70
C HIS A 117 -23.22 -15.37 -10.04
N LEU A 118 -23.38 -14.43 -10.96
CA LEU A 118 -24.70 -13.93 -11.37
C LEU A 118 -25.54 -15.00 -12.05
N LYS A 119 -24.94 -15.88 -12.86
CA LYS A 119 -25.66 -16.99 -13.47
C LYS A 119 -26.08 -18.04 -12.44
N GLY A 120 -25.28 -18.24 -11.39
CA GLY A 120 -25.65 -19.08 -10.25
C GLY A 120 -26.80 -18.51 -9.43
N LEU A 121 -26.86 -17.18 -9.26
CA LEU A 121 -27.99 -16.50 -8.60
C LEU A 121 -29.28 -16.51 -9.44
N HIS A 122 -29.14 -16.49 -10.77
CA HIS A 122 -30.26 -16.35 -11.71
C HIS A 122 -30.19 -17.41 -12.81
N ASN A 123 -30.26 -18.66 -12.39
CA ASN A 123 -30.26 -19.85 -13.24
C ASN A 123 -31.34 -19.76 -14.33
N ASN A 124 -32.56 -19.31 -13.98
CA ASN A 124 -33.71 -19.25 -14.90
C ASN A 124 -33.82 -17.96 -15.72
N LYS A 125 -32.89 -17.00 -15.57
CA LYS A 125 -32.94 -15.73 -16.30
C LYS A 125 -31.89 -15.68 -17.43
N PRO A 126 -32.22 -15.05 -18.58
CA PRO A 126 -31.26 -14.84 -19.65
C PRO A 126 -30.22 -13.80 -19.26
N PHE A 127 -29.03 -13.88 -19.84
CA PHE A 127 -27.96 -12.91 -19.57
C PHE A 127 -28.37 -11.48 -19.88
N LYS A 128 -29.18 -11.22 -20.92
CA LYS A 128 -29.69 -9.87 -21.22
C LYS A 128 -30.40 -9.23 -20.02
N TRP A 129 -31.21 -10.00 -19.29
CA TRP A 129 -31.88 -9.54 -18.07
C TRP A 129 -30.87 -9.26 -16.95
N ILE A 130 -29.92 -10.18 -16.74
CA ILE A 130 -28.84 -10.01 -15.75
C ILE A 130 -28.04 -8.73 -16.04
N PHE A 131 -27.70 -8.49 -17.31
CA PHE A 131 -26.97 -7.30 -17.76
C PHE A 131 -27.74 -6.03 -17.42
N LYS A 132 -29.02 -5.96 -17.82
CA LYS A 132 -29.89 -4.82 -17.55
C LYS A 132 -30.06 -4.55 -16.05
N LYS A 133 -30.14 -5.61 -15.23
CA LYS A 133 -30.33 -5.50 -13.78
C LYS A 133 -29.08 -5.02 -13.05
N TYR A 134 -27.94 -5.67 -13.28
CA TYR A 134 -26.74 -5.52 -12.44
C TYR A 134 -25.65 -4.62 -13.01
N PHE A 135 -25.66 -4.32 -14.31
CA PHE A 135 -24.61 -3.49 -14.91
C PHE A 135 -25.13 -2.11 -15.24
N LYS A 136 -24.53 -1.10 -14.60
CA LYS A 136 -24.92 0.30 -14.70
C LYS A 136 -23.70 1.16 -15.03
N PRO A 137 -23.92 2.36 -15.59
CA PRO A 137 -22.86 3.35 -15.71
C PRO A 137 -22.34 3.80 -14.34
N ASP A 138 -21.15 4.38 -14.33
CA ASP A 138 -20.51 4.91 -13.12
C ASP A 138 -21.41 5.94 -12.44
N TYR A 139 -21.75 5.70 -11.17
CA TYR A 139 -22.59 6.63 -10.39
C TYR A 139 -21.86 7.95 -10.09
N THR A 140 -20.52 7.95 -10.07
CA THR A 140 -19.73 9.16 -9.78
C THR A 140 -19.51 10.04 -11.01
N GLY A 141 -19.75 9.50 -12.21
CA GLY A 141 -19.48 10.17 -13.49
C GLY A 141 -18.00 10.42 -13.77
N VAL A 142 -17.08 9.80 -13.02
CA VAL A 142 -15.63 9.95 -13.22
C VAL A 142 -15.14 9.06 -14.35
N SER A 143 -15.70 7.85 -14.45
CA SER A 143 -15.44 6.89 -15.49
C SER A 143 -16.49 6.96 -16.61
N LYS A 144 -16.06 6.74 -17.85
CA LYS A 144 -16.96 6.57 -19.00
C LYS A 144 -17.50 5.14 -19.13
N ASP A 145 -17.16 4.26 -18.19
CA ASP A 145 -17.60 2.87 -18.20
C ASP A 145 -19.10 2.74 -17.96
N LYS A 146 -19.79 2.11 -18.93
CA LYS A 146 -21.24 1.87 -18.89
C LYS A 146 -21.61 0.53 -18.24
N TRP A 147 -20.63 -0.36 -18.07
CA TRP A 147 -20.82 -1.74 -17.64
C TRP A 147 -20.03 -2.01 -16.36
N ILE A 148 -20.57 -1.52 -15.24
CA ILE A 148 -20.00 -1.72 -13.91
C ILE A 148 -20.98 -2.54 -13.08
N LEU A 149 -20.49 -3.60 -12.44
CA LEU A 149 -21.29 -4.40 -11.51
C LEU A 149 -21.75 -3.51 -10.36
N THR A 150 -23.07 -3.41 -10.20
CA THR A 150 -23.75 -2.52 -9.26
C THR A 150 -24.74 -3.33 -8.44
N ASP A 151 -24.84 -3.01 -7.16
CA ASP A 151 -25.89 -3.55 -6.31
C ASP A 151 -27.28 -3.05 -6.80
N PRO A 152 -28.24 -3.95 -7.08
CA PRO A 152 -29.58 -3.54 -7.52
C PRO A 152 -30.33 -2.71 -6.48
N HIS A 153 -29.99 -2.81 -5.19
CA HIS A 153 -30.64 -2.06 -4.11
C HIS A 153 -29.94 -0.72 -3.82
N ASP A 154 -28.63 -0.64 -4.06
CA ASP A 154 -27.84 0.57 -3.85
C ASP A 154 -26.96 0.90 -5.07
N LYS A 155 -27.37 1.93 -5.82
CA LYS A 155 -26.65 2.41 -7.01
C LYS A 155 -25.23 2.93 -6.70
N LYS A 156 -24.94 3.31 -5.45
CA LYS A 156 -23.60 3.79 -5.04
C LYS A 156 -22.63 2.64 -4.79
N THR A 157 -23.14 1.45 -4.48
CA THR A 157 -22.33 0.24 -4.29
C THR A 157 -21.99 -0.37 -5.64
N GLN A 158 -20.87 0.10 -6.19
CA GLN A 158 -20.32 -0.36 -7.47
C GLN A 158 -18.95 -1.03 -7.31
N LEU A 159 -18.68 -2.02 -8.15
CA LEU A 159 -17.40 -2.70 -8.20
C LEU A 159 -16.33 -1.78 -8.79
N PHE A 160 -15.23 -1.65 -8.05
CA PHE A 160 -14.06 -0.92 -8.48
C PHE A 160 -13.23 -1.75 -9.47
N LYS A 161 -12.79 -1.13 -10.57
CA LYS A 161 -11.87 -1.75 -11.53
C LYS A 161 -10.43 -1.39 -11.23
N MET A 162 -9.56 -2.38 -11.22
CA MET A 162 -8.13 -2.18 -10.94
C MET A 162 -7.47 -1.33 -12.04
N SER A 163 -7.96 -1.43 -13.28
CA SER A 163 -7.53 -0.59 -14.40
C SER A 163 -7.77 0.91 -14.22
N TRP A 164 -8.59 1.35 -13.27
CA TRP A 164 -8.75 2.77 -12.95
C TRP A 164 -7.62 3.33 -12.09
N ILE A 165 -6.81 2.47 -11.45
CA ILE A 165 -5.67 2.91 -10.66
C ILE A 165 -4.58 3.46 -11.60
N PRO A 166 -4.14 4.72 -11.40
CA PRO A 166 -3.03 5.27 -12.15
C PRO A 166 -1.71 4.64 -11.70
N ILE A 167 -0.79 4.47 -12.63
CA ILE A 167 0.58 4.06 -12.28
C ILE A 167 1.33 5.32 -11.88
N VAL A 168 1.76 5.39 -10.62
CA VAL A 168 2.46 6.56 -10.05
C VAL A 168 3.86 6.12 -9.65
N ARG A 169 4.86 6.54 -10.42
CA ARG A 169 6.25 6.16 -10.16
C ARG A 169 6.79 6.89 -8.94
N HIS A 170 7.55 6.18 -8.12
CA HIS A 170 8.26 6.77 -6.99
C HIS A 170 9.31 7.77 -7.51
N ALA A 171 9.27 8.99 -6.98
CA ALA A 171 10.32 9.97 -7.26
C ALA A 171 11.54 9.63 -6.39
N VAL A 172 12.71 9.42 -6.98
CA VAL A 172 13.92 9.13 -6.20
C VAL A 172 14.34 10.38 -5.40
N VAL A 173 14.88 10.19 -4.20
CA VAL A 173 15.50 11.28 -3.42
C VAL A 173 16.74 11.75 -4.19
N LYS A 174 16.95 13.07 -4.28
CA LYS A 174 18.13 13.61 -4.99
C LYS A 174 19.39 13.21 -4.22
N TYR A 175 20.20 12.33 -4.80
CA TYR A 175 21.52 11.86 -4.34
C TYR A 175 21.86 12.03 -2.84
N ARG A 176 22.39 13.19 -2.42
CA ARG A 176 22.88 13.45 -1.05
C ARG A 176 21.84 14.15 -0.14
N ASN A 177 20.63 14.38 -0.63
CA ASN A 177 19.59 15.01 0.17
C ASN A 177 19.21 14.10 1.34
N ASN A 178 19.45 14.58 2.56
CA ASN A 178 19.11 13.89 3.79
C ASN A 178 17.92 14.59 4.46
N PRO A 179 16.89 13.87 4.94
CA PRO A 179 15.80 14.47 5.72
C PRO A 179 16.25 15.30 6.92
N ASP A 180 17.41 15.00 7.49
CA ASP A 180 17.92 15.71 8.68
C ASP A 180 18.74 16.98 8.32
N ASP A 181 18.87 17.31 7.04
CA ASP A 181 19.50 18.56 6.60
C ASP A 181 18.50 19.73 6.69
N GLY A 182 18.77 20.67 7.59
CA GLY A 182 17.94 21.85 7.82
C GLY A 182 17.77 22.75 6.59
N SER A 183 18.70 22.71 5.63
CA SER A 183 18.59 23.46 4.37
C SER A 183 17.57 22.85 3.39
N LEU A 184 17.14 21.60 3.63
CA LEU A 184 16.27 20.83 2.73
C LEU A 184 14.85 20.64 3.26
N ILE A 185 14.44 21.36 4.31
CA ILE A 185 13.11 21.25 4.93
C ILE A 185 12.00 21.39 3.87
N GLU A 186 12.04 22.42 3.03
CA GLU A 186 11.02 22.65 2.01
C GLU A 186 10.97 21.52 0.95
N TYR A 187 12.12 20.93 0.62
CA TYR A 187 12.21 19.81 -0.32
C TYR A 187 11.50 18.56 0.22
N PHE A 188 11.75 18.21 1.49
CA PHE A 188 11.12 17.05 2.13
C PHE A 188 9.64 17.30 2.45
N GLU A 189 9.27 18.51 2.88
CA GLU A 189 7.85 18.86 3.05
C GLU A 189 7.03 18.70 1.76
N LYS A 190 7.59 19.13 0.61
CA LYS A 190 6.92 18.97 -0.69
C LYS A 190 6.75 17.49 -1.06
N ARG A 191 7.73 16.64 -0.73
CA ARG A 191 7.62 15.18 -0.92
C ARG A 191 6.57 14.58 0.00
N ASP A 192 6.60 14.91 1.27
CA ASP A 192 5.66 14.38 2.27
C ASP A 192 4.22 14.77 1.93
N LYS A 193 3.99 16.03 1.53
CA LYS A 193 2.68 16.49 1.04
C LYS A 193 2.23 15.68 -0.18
N LYS A 194 3.13 15.42 -1.14
CA LYS A 194 2.83 14.63 -2.34
C LYS A 194 2.48 13.19 -1.99
N ASP A 195 3.24 12.55 -1.11
CA ASP A 195 3.03 11.15 -0.72
C ASP A 195 1.75 11.01 0.10
N PHE A 196 1.47 11.94 1.02
CA PHE A 196 0.20 12.01 1.75
C PHE A 196 -1.02 12.14 0.83
N ILE A 197 -0.95 13.00 -0.19
CA ILE A 197 -2.02 13.14 -1.21
C ILE A 197 -2.17 11.86 -2.05
N ASN A 198 -1.09 11.12 -2.27
CA ASN A 198 -1.14 9.87 -3.01
C ASN A 198 -1.84 8.76 -2.25
N ASP A 199 -1.58 8.66 -0.95
CA ASP A 199 -2.10 7.60 -0.09
C ASP A 199 -3.55 7.83 0.33
N ASN A 200 -3.99 9.10 0.43
CA ASN A 200 -5.33 9.44 0.87
C ASN A 200 -6.31 9.69 -0.29
N ILE A 201 -6.89 8.63 -0.86
CA ILE A 201 -7.83 8.71 -2.00
C ILE A 201 -9.06 9.58 -1.70
N SER A 202 -9.49 9.68 -0.44
CA SER A 202 -10.61 10.52 0.00
C SER A 202 -10.30 12.02 -0.19
N SER A 203 -9.07 12.46 0.08
CA SER A 203 -8.67 13.86 -0.10
C SER A 203 -8.67 14.28 -1.58
N ARG A 204 -8.31 13.36 -2.50
CA ARG A 204 -8.43 13.53 -3.96
C ARG A 204 -9.88 13.68 -4.43
N ARG A 205 -10.81 12.93 -3.83
CA ARG A 205 -12.25 13.02 -4.15
C ARG A 205 -12.84 14.35 -3.69
N MET A 206 -12.42 14.85 -2.52
CA MET A 206 -12.88 16.12 -1.95
C MET A 206 -12.32 17.34 -2.70
N THR A 207 -11.05 17.30 -3.13
CA THR A 207 -10.45 18.37 -3.97
C THR A 207 -11.13 18.48 -5.33
N LYS A 208 -11.46 17.35 -5.97
CA LYS A 208 -12.10 17.32 -7.30
C LYS A 208 -13.60 17.69 -7.28
N GLN A 209 -14.28 17.49 -6.16
CA GLN A 209 -15.65 18.04 -5.96
C GLN A 209 -15.60 19.56 -5.71
N LYS A 210 -14.61 20.08 -4.99
CA LYS A 210 -14.46 21.52 -4.71
C LYS A 210 -14.05 22.36 -5.92
N SER A 211 -13.30 21.82 -6.88
CA SER A 211 -13.01 22.56 -8.13
C SER A 211 -14.26 22.83 -8.99
N LYS A 212 -15.39 22.16 -8.71
CA LYS A 212 -16.71 22.48 -9.29
C LYS A 212 -17.51 23.48 -8.47
N THR A 213 -17.07 23.84 -7.26
CA THR A 213 -17.82 24.66 -6.32
C THR A 213 -16.84 25.61 -5.65
N ASN A 214 -16.35 26.60 -6.39
CA ASN A 214 -15.53 27.65 -5.80
C ASN A 214 -16.36 28.45 -4.78
N ARG A 215 -16.00 28.34 -3.50
CA ARG A 215 -15.95 29.47 -2.55
C ARG A 215 -15.23 29.09 -1.25
N THR A 216 -14.22 29.90 -0.95
CA THR A 216 -13.60 30.17 0.37
C THR A 216 -12.68 29.13 1.00
N LYS A 217 -11.65 29.68 1.67
CA LYS A 217 -10.40 29.10 2.22
C LYS A 217 -10.45 27.62 2.61
N SER A 218 -9.38 26.92 2.20
CA SER A 218 -9.37 25.48 2.11
C SER A 218 -9.24 24.80 3.48
N MET A 219 -10.24 23.98 3.82
CA MET A 219 -10.14 22.94 4.85
C MET A 219 -8.89 22.02 4.71
N LEU A 220 -8.16 22.07 3.58
CA LEU A 220 -6.92 21.32 3.38
C LEU A 220 -5.76 21.92 4.20
N GLU A 221 -5.69 23.25 4.36
CA GLU A 221 -4.70 23.85 5.27
C GLU A 221 -4.96 23.43 6.72
N LEU A 222 -6.22 23.47 7.16
CA LEU A 222 -6.60 23.09 8.52
C LEU A 222 -6.41 21.60 8.82
N TYR A 223 -6.59 20.70 7.83
CA TYR A 223 -6.40 19.26 8.03
C TYR A 223 -4.95 18.82 7.89
N VAL A 224 -4.17 19.43 6.99
CA VAL A 224 -2.72 19.16 6.89
C VAL A 224 -2.02 19.58 8.18
N VAL A 225 -2.42 20.72 8.78
CA VAL A 225 -1.88 21.19 10.06
C VAL A 225 -2.34 20.35 11.26
N LYS A 226 -3.56 19.77 11.24
CA LYS A 226 -4.03 18.87 12.32
C LYS A 226 -3.41 17.47 12.26
N ALA A 227 -3.16 16.94 11.06
CA ALA A 227 -2.59 15.60 10.89
C ALA A 227 -1.08 15.54 11.22
N THR A 228 -0.32 16.60 10.94
CA THR A 228 1.11 16.67 11.32
C THR A 228 1.32 16.74 12.83
N ARG A 229 0.32 17.19 13.60
CA ARG A 229 0.34 17.16 15.07
C ARG A 229 0.01 15.80 15.69
N THR A 230 -0.57 14.86 14.92
CA THR A 230 -1.04 13.56 15.44
C THR A 230 -0.17 12.37 15.06
N VAL A 231 0.92 12.56 14.32
CA VAL A 231 1.95 11.53 14.16
C VAL A 231 2.89 11.63 15.38
N PRO A 232 3.00 10.60 16.24
CA PRO A 232 4.00 10.63 17.29
C PRO A 232 5.37 10.67 16.61
N ARG A 233 6.14 11.72 16.87
CA ARG A 233 7.58 11.76 16.58
C ARG A 233 8.17 10.52 17.27
N ARG A 234 8.60 9.53 16.50
CA ARG A 234 9.41 8.42 17.05
C ARG A 234 10.68 9.06 17.60
N GLU A 235 10.74 9.27 18.91
CA GLU A 235 11.98 9.56 19.61
C GLU A 235 12.90 8.37 19.39
N ARG A 236 13.90 8.56 18.51
CA ARG A 236 15.04 7.65 18.41
C ARG A 236 16.07 8.18 19.39
N GLY A 237 16.33 7.38 20.43
CA GLY A 237 17.29 7.66 21.48
C GLY A 237 18.65 8.04 20.91
N SER A 238 19.11 9.22 21.31
CA SER A 238 20.50 9.64 21.23
C SER A 238 21.26 8.97 22.38
N ASN A 239 22.05 7.94 22.06
CA ASN A 239 23.15 7.52 22.92
C ASN A 239 24.27 8.55 22.78
N SER A 240 24.41 9.42 23.76
CA SER A 240 25.61 10.23 23.99
C SER A 240 26.55 9.45 24.91
N SER A 241 27.56 8.82 24.32
CA SER A 241 28.81 8.53 25.02
C SER A 241 29.74 9.73 24.90
N ASP A 242 30.46 9.99 25.99
CA ASP A 242 31.63 10.86 26.14
C ASP A 242 31.37 12.34 26.49
N LEU A 243 31.45 12.65 27.79
CA LEU A 243 32.54 13.47 28.34
C LEU A 243 32.43 13.54 29.87
N ALA A 244 33.38 12.88 30.53
CA ALA A 244 33.75 13.14 31.91
C ALA A 244 34.38 14.54 32.01
N ASP A 245 34.03 15.32 33.04
CA ASP A 245 34.95 15.62 34.15
C ASP A 245 34.39 16.71 35.09
N LYS A 246 34.57 16.45 36.39
CA LYS A 246 35.00 17.37 37.46
C LYS A 246 34.05 18.40 38.10
N HIS A 247 33.86 18.13 39.41
CA HIS A 247 34.08 18.98 40.60
C HIS A 247 32.87 19.27 41.52
N THR A 248 32.91 18.61 42.71
CA THR A 248 32.80 19.14 44.11
C THR A 248 31.83 20.31 44.35
N SER A 249 30.90 20.35 45.30
CA SER A 249 30.83 19.95 46.73
C SER A 249 29.44 20.42 47.23
N THR A 250 28.69 19.79 48.14
CA THR A 250 28.69 20.08 49.60
C THR A 250 27.35 19.58 50.19
N VAL A 251 27.45 18.66 51.15
CA VAL A 251 26.75 18.53 52.46
C VAL A 251 25.37 19.21 52.65
N LEU A 252 24.37 18.42 53.07
CA LEU A 252 23.58 18.53 54.33
C LEU A 252 22.52 17.39 54.36
N ARG A 253 22.77 16.29 55.09
CA ARG A 253 22.24 15.96 56.45
C ARG A 253 20.71 16.06 56.60
N GLY A 254 20.08 14.93 56.90
CA GLY A 254 18.66 14.83 57.25
C GLY A 254 18.22 13.40 57.54
N GLU A 255 18.77 12.82 58.61
CA GLU A 255 18.39 11.53 59.19
C GLU A 255 16.90 11.46 59.54
N ARG A 256 16.27 10.29 59.31
CA ARG A 256 15.37 9.67 60.31
C ARG A 256 15.14 8.19 60.01
N SER A 257 15.79 7.39 60.84
CA SER A 257 15.58 5.97 61.11
C SER A 257 14.17 5.66 61.61
N ARG A 258 13.61 4.49 61.24
CA ARG A 258 13.18 3.43 62.19
C ARG A 258 12.59 2.18 61.49
N LYS A 259 13.36 1.09 61.63
CA LYS A 259 12.98 -0.29 62.03
C LYS A 259 12.03 -1.14 61.14
N ALA A 260 12.63 -2.17 60.54
CA ALA A 260 12.09 -3.55 60.47
C ALA A 260 12.27 -4.26 61.84
N PRO A 261 11.65 -5.43 62.09
CA PRO A 261 12.28 -6.70 61.68
C PRO A 261 11.33 -7.83 61.22
N TYR A 262 11.92 -8.68 60.36
CA TYR A 262 11.76 -10.13 60.13
C TYR A 262 10.79 -10.96 60.99
N LEU A 263 10.16 -11.96 60.35
CA LEU A 263 10.39 -13.39 60.61
C LEU A 263 9.97 -14.25 59.40
N LEU A 264 10.81 -15.25 59.13
CA LEU A 264 10.63 -16.36 58.19
C LEU A 264 9.70 -17.41 58.81
N ASP A 265 8.93 -18.08 57.96
CA ASP A 265 8.87 -19.54 57.82
C ASP A 265 8.56 -19.89 56.36
#